data_AF-A0A3R9PF26-F1
#
_entry.id   AF-A0A3R9PF26-F1
#
_cell.length_a   1.000
_cell.length_b   1.000
_cell.length_c   1.000
_cell.angle_alpha   90.00
_cell.angle_beta   90.00
_cell.angle_gamma   90.00
#
_symmetry.space_group_name_H-M   'P 1'
#
loop_
_entity.id
_entity.type
_entity.pdbx_description
1 polymer ?
#
loop_
_entity_poly.entity_id
_entity_poly.type
_entity_poly.pdbx_seq_one_letter_code
_entity_poly.pdbx_strand_id
1 'polypeptide(L)'
;MPAYKERSLTPSEWFRISSEDCHKTILTHDIWSDARNVRDGEMYQEEFCERYCRYFPCRECPHRGTEECSYCDPSCGVGSGSIVCLLRKPPFSRDVCYNSQQCYEKFLKGLIKMYGGEPPWKHDLERLLSELPEDARYRILKEGDLIRCIHDLNNYNTARYHYELSDEEVSICLECAEKILSLLEGIEEFEGIA
;
A
#
# COMPACT_ATOMS: atom_id res chain seq x y z
N MET A 1 3.82 -19.65 -12.45
CA MET A 1 2.44 -19.84 -12.95
C MET A 1 1.43 -19.34 -11.91
N PRO A 2 1.11 -18.02 -11.87
CA PRO A 2 0.04 -17.46 -11.04
C PRO A 2 -1.29 -17.29 -11.81
N ALA A 3 -1.29 -17.54 -13.12
CA ALA A 3 -2.23 -16.87 -14.00
C ALA A 3 -3.69 -17.32 -13.85
N TYR A 4 -3.92 -18.62 -13.71
CA TYR A 4 -5.26 -19.17 -13.69
C TYR A 4 -6.07 -18.80 -12.43
N LYS A 5 -5.38 -18.50 -11.31
CA LYS A 5 -6.01 -18.17 -10.03
C LYS A 5 -6.68 -16.80 -10.02
N GLU A 6 -6.14 -15.82 -10.74
CA GLU A 6 -6.70 -14.46 -10.74
C GLU A 6 -8.06 -14.39 -11.46
N ARG A 7 -8.28 -15.15 -12.53
CA ARG A 7 -9.56 -15.17 -13.27
C ARG A 7 -10.70 -15.85 -12.50
N SER A 8 -10.36 -16.72 -11.56
CA SER A 8 -11.33 -17.42 -10.72
C SER A 8 -11.75 -16.64 -9.48
N LEU A 9 -11.12 -15.48 -9.21
CA LEU A 9 -11.46 -14.69 -8.03
C LEU A 9 -12.87 -14.11 -8.16
N THR A 10 -13.63 -14.24 -7.08
CA THR A 10 -14.91 -13.57 -6.87
C THR A 10 -14.71 -12.06 -6.68
N PRO A 11 -15.77 -11.24 -6.85
CA PRO A 11 -15.70 -9.81 -6.55
C PRO A 11 -15.18 -9.52 -5.13
N SER A 12 -15.71 -10.22 -4.11
CA SER A 12 -15.29 -10.05 -2.72
C SER A 12 -13.82 -10.39 -2.48
N GLU A 13 -13.28 -11.40 -3.17
CA GLU A 13 -11.84 -11.71 -3.08
C GLU A 13 -10.98 -10.60 -3.70
N TRP A 14 -11.41 -9.99 -4.81
CA TRP A 14 -10.72 -8.83 -5.39
C TRP A 14 -10.75 -7.62 -4.46
N PHE A 15 -11.90 -7.33 -3.87
CA PHE A 15 -12.07 -6.24 -2.90
C PHE A 15 -11.22 -6.45 -1.65
N ARG A 16 -11.16 -7.68 -1.11
CA ARG A 16 -10.27 -8.02 0.00
C ARG A 16 -8.80 -7.75 -0.35
N ILE A 17 -8.34 -8.21 -1.52
CA ILE A 17 -6.95 -7.96 -1.96
C ILE A 17 -6.70 -6.46 -2.14
N SER A 18 -7.67 -5.73 -2.68
CA SER A 18 -7.59 -4.27 -2.81
C SER A 18 -7.42 -3.59 -1.44
N SER A 19 -8.20 -3.99 -0.44
CA SER A 19 -8.11 -3.47 0.92
C SER A 19 -6.74 -3.79 1.55
N GLU A 20 -6.24 -5.03 1.37
CA GLU A 20 -4.90 -5.43 1.83
C GLU A 20 -3.79 -4.56 1.21
N ASP A 21 -3.87 -4.27 -0.10
CA ASP A 21 -2.93 -3.38 -0.78
C ASP A 21 -3.05 -1.93 -0.28
N CYS A 22 -4.25 -1.44 0.05
CA CYS A 22 -4.44 -0.11 0.62
C CYS A 22 -3.82 0.02 2.01
N HIS A 23 -4.12 -0.92 2.91
CA HIS A 23 -3.52 -0.93 4.25
C HIS A 23 -2.00 -1.05 4.19
N LYS A 24 -1.48 -1.83 3.23
CA LYS A 24 -0.04 -1.91 2.98
C LYS A 24 0.52 -0.57 2.49
N THR A 25 -0.21 0.17 1.66
CA THR A 25 0.18 1.52 1.21
C THR A 25 0.32 2.47 2.39
N ILE A 26 -0.69 2.54 3.26
CA ILE A 26 -0.70 3.39 4.46
C ILE A 26 0.46 3.01 5.38
N LEU A 27 0.62 1.73 5.72
CA LEU A 27 1.72 1.26 6.56
C LEU A 27 3.09 1.60 5.95
N THR A 28 3.24 1.44 4.64
CA THR A 28 4.48 1.78 3.92
C THR A 28 4.77 3.28 4.01
N HIS A 29 3.75 4.11 3.83
CA HIS A 29 3.86 5.57 3.97
C HIS A 29 4.27 5.96 5.39
N ASP A 30 3.62 5.41 6.42
CA ASP A 30 3.90 5.75 7.81
C ASP A 30 5.33 5.39 8.18
N ILE A 31 5.80 4.20 7.77
CA ILE A 31 7.21 3.79 7.97
C ILE A 31 8.15 4.75 7.24
N TRP A 32 7.84 5.15 6.00
CA TRP A 32 8.68 6.06 5.23
C TRP A 32 8.76 7.45 5.86
N SER A 33 7.62 8.00 6.28
CA SER A 33 7.51 9.31 6.94
C SER A 33 8.24 9.32 8.29
N ASP A 34 7.95 8.34 9.16
CA ASP A 34 8.60 8.26 10.47
C ASP A 34 10.12 8.00 10.35
N ALA A 35 10.55 7.21 9.36
CA ALA A 35 11.98 7.00 9.11
C ALA A 35 12.70 8.29 8.69
N ARG A 36 12.01 9.22 8.00
CA ARG A 36 12.55 10.55 7.72
C ARG A 36 12.60 11.42 8.95
N ASN A 37 11.53 11.45 9.75
CA ASN A 37 11.49 12.19 11.01
C ASN A 37 12.66 11.78 11.92
N VAL A 38 13.02 10.48 11.95
CA VAL A 38 14.23 10.02 12.66
C VAL A 38 15.53 10.58 12.07
N ARG A 39 15.65 10.64 10.74
CA ARG A 39 16.85 11.18 10.06
C ARG A 39 17.00 12.68 10.25
N ASP A 40 15.88 13.40 10.29
CA ASP A 40 15.82 14.85 10.45
C ASP A 40 15.92 15.26 11.93
N GLY A 41 15.94 14.29 12.85
CA GLY A 41 16.04 14.53 14.30
C GLY A 41 14.72 14.97 14.95
N GLU A 42 13.61 14.82 14.24
CA GLU A 42 12.25 15.16 14.69
C GLU A 42 11.57 14.01 15.45
N MET A 43 12.08 12.79 15.30
CA MET A 43 11.61 11.59 16.02
C MET A 43 12.79 10.83 16.63
N TYR A 44 12.62 10.30 17.85
CA TYR A 44 13.62 9.42 18.45
C TYR A 44 13.62 8.05 17.77
N GLN A 45 14.82 7.48 17.59
CA GLN A 45 14.97 6.12 17.05
C GLN A 45 14.22 5.05 17.86
N GLU A 46 14.14 5.26 19.18
CA GLU A 46 13.37 4.45 20.12
C GLU A 46 11.88 4.41 19.78
N GLU A 47 11.29 5.59 19.53
CA GLU A 47 9.89 5.75 19.17
C GLU A 47 9.57 5.03 17.85
N PHE A 48 10.43 5.19 16.84
CA PHE A 48 10.31 4.47 15.57
C PHE A 48 10.35 2.95 15.76
N CYS A 49 11.30 2.45 16.57
CA CYS A 49 11.45 1.03 16.81
C CYS A 49 10.26 0.46 17.60
N GLU A 50 9.68 1.20 18.54
CA GLU A 50 8.46 0.81 19.25
C GLU A 50 7.29 0.56 18.31
N ARG A 51 7.15 1.40 17.28
CA ARG A 51 6.06 1.30 16.30
C ARG A 51 6.25 0.15 15.30
N TYR A 52 7.45 0.00 14.76
CA TYR A 52 7.65 -0.81 13.55
C TYR A 52 8.57 -2.03 13.72
N CYS A 53 9.36 -2.10 14.79
CA CYS A 53 10.24 -3.23 15.01
C CYS A 53 9.53 -4.31 15.83
N ARG A 54 9.23 -5.44 15.18
CA ARG A 54 8.62 -6.62 15.83
C ARG A 54 9.39 -7.12 17.05
N TYR A 55 10.69 -6.87 17.07
CA TYR A 55 11.60 -7.32 18.12
C TYR A 55 11.86 -6.25 19.17
N PHE A 56 11.24 -5.07 19.05
CA PHE A 56 11.34 -4.05 20.07
C PHE A 56 10.37 -4.33 21.22
N PRO A 57 10.80 -4.11 22.47
CA PRO A 57 12.18 -3.89 22.88
C PRO A 57 13.02 -5.18 22.78
N CYS A 58 14.29 -5.06 22.33
CA CYS A 58 15.16 -6.21 22.07
C CYS A 58 15.34 -7.04 23.35
N ARG A 59 14.74 -8.24 23.40
CA ARG A 59 14.69 -9.07 24.63
C ARG A 59 16.07 -9.60 25.07
N GLU A 60 16.98 -9.77 24.11
CA GLU A 60 18.29 -10.42 24.32
C GLU A 60 19.46 -9.43 24.19
N CYS A 61 19.21 -8.14 24.02
CA CYS A 61 20.27 -7.14 23.88
C CYS A 61 20.86 -6.78 25.26
N PRO A 62 22.17 -6.99 25.50
CA PRO A 62 22.80 -6.62 26.77
C PRO A 62 22.87 -5.11 27.00
N HIS A 63 22.77 -4.31 25.93
CA HIS A 63 22.76 -2.84 25.98
C HIS A 63 21.33 -2.27 25.97
N ARG A 64 20.30 -3.06 26.29
CA ARG A 64 18.89 -2.60 26.24
C ARG A 64 18.65 -1.39 27.16
N GLY A 65 18.14 -0.29 26.60
CA GLY A 65 17.76 0.91 27.35
C GLY A 65 18.97 1.68 27.92
N THR A 66 20.18 1.41 27.41
CA THR A 66 21.38 2.21 27.70
C THR A 66 21.72 3.09 26.49
N GLU A 67 22.61 4.07 26.68
CA GLU A 67 23.12 4.93 25.59
C GLU A 67 23.86 4.14 24.49
N GLU A 68 24.30 2.91 24.80
CA GLU A 68 24.98 2.01 23.86
C GLU A 68 24.00 1.14 23.05
N CYS A 69 22.69 1.27 23.28
CA CYS A 69 21.67 0.52 22.55
C CYS A 69 21.57 1.00 21.10
N SER A 70 22.06 0.21 20.16
CA SER A 70 21.81 0.43 18.73
C SER A 70 20.42 -0.10 18.37
N TYR A 71 19.38 0.66 18.72
CA TYR A 71 17.98 0.35 18.41
C TYR A 71 17.81 -0.12 16.96
N CYS A 72 17.07 -1.22 16.73
CA CYS A 72 16.85 -1.78 15.40
C CYS A 72 18.10 -2.29 14.63
N ASP A 73 19.27 -2.49 15.25
CA ASP A 73 20.40 -3.17 14.60
C ASP A 73 20.12 -4.68 14.40
N PRO A 74 20.61 -5.35 13.34
CA PRO A 74 20.54 -6.81 13.23
C PRO A 74 21.01 -7.58 14.47
N SER A 75 21.93 -7.01 15.25
CA SER A 75 22.37 -7.52 16.55
C SER A 75 21.30 -7.54 17.63
N CYS A 76 20.21 -6.78 17.49
CA CYS A 76 19.03 -6.87 18.36
C CYS A 76 18.21 -8.17 18.18
N GLY A 77 18.55 -9.02 17.20
CA GLY A 77 17.97 -10.34 16.97
C GLY A 77 19.05 -11.41 16.89
N VAL A 78 19.73 -11.71 18.01
CA VAL A 78 20.79 -12.73 18.08
C VAL A 78 20.21 -14.13 17.76
N GLY A 79 20.16 -14.47 16.48
CA GLY A 79 19.74 -15.80 16.03
C GLY A 79 18.99 -15.78 14.71
N SER A 80 19.74 -15.93 13.61
CA SER A 80 19.29 -16.35 12.26
C SER A 80 18.38 -15.41 11.45
N GLY A 81 18.94 -14.93 10.32
CA GLY A 81 18.20 -14.66 9.09
C GLY A 81 17.75 -13.22 8.83
N SER A 82 18.42 -12.55 7.89
CA SER A 82 17.88 -11.53 6.97
C SER A 82 16.93 -10.42 7.48
N ILE A 83 16.90 -10.08 8.77
CA ILE A 83 16.08 -8.96 9.26
C ILE A 83 16.84 -7.66 8.95
N VAL A 84 16.32 -6.91 7.99
CA VAL A 84 16.84 -5.59 7.60
C VAL A 84 16.20 -4.55 8.50
N CYS A 85 17.02 -3.80 9.23
CA CYS A 85 16.60 -2.59 9.94
C CYS A 85 15.86 -1.66 8.96
N LEU A 86 14.59 -1.33 9.23
CA LEU A 86 13.79 -0.46 8.36
C LEU A 86 14.41 0.95 8.23
N LEU A 87 15.17 1.43 9.21
CA LEU A 87 15.91 2.69 9.08
C LEU A 87 17.08 2.63 8.08
N ARG A 88 17.69 1.44 7.90
CA ARG A 88 18.80 1.23 6.95
C ARG A 88 18.34 1.14 5.51
N LYS A 89 17.14 0.60 5.28
CA LYS A 89 16.50 0.49 3.97
C LYS A 89 15.01 0.70 4.15
N PRO A 90 14.57 1.96 4.34
CA PRO A 90 13.15 2.23 4.46
C PRO A 90 12.47 1.80 3.15
N PRO A 91 11.18 1.43 3.21
CA PRO A 91 10.40 1.41 1.98
C PRO A 91 10.54 2.77 1.30
N PHE A 92 10.78 2.73 -0.01
CA PHE A 92 11.01 3.96 -0.77
C PHE A 92 9.66 4.66 -1.00
N SER A 93 9.68 5.97 -1.21
CA SER A 93 8.48 6.75 -1.60
C SER A 93 7.71 6.12 -2.77
N ARG A 94 8.44 5.49 -3.71
CA ARG A 94 7.85 4.71 -4.82
C ARG A 94 7.01 3.50 -4.40
N ASP A 95 7.33 2.86 -3.27
CA ASP A 95 6.63 1.66 -2.82
C ASP A 95 5.22 2.04 -2.35
N VAL A 96 5.04 3.25 -1.81
CA VAL A 96 3.73 3.83 -1.50
C VAL A 96 2.90 3.93 -2.77
N CYS A 97 3.40 4.62 -3.80
CA CYS A 97 2.68 4.80 -5.05
C CYS A 97 2.44 3.49 -5.81
N TYR A 98 3.38 2.54 -5.76
CA TYR A 98 3.19 1.23 -6.35
C TYR A 98 2.05 0.45 -5.67
N ASN A 99 2.05 0.38 -4.33
CA ASN A 99 0.98 -0.30 -3.62
C ASN A 99 -0.35 0.43 -3.86
N SER A 100 -0.37 1.78 -3.89
CA SER A 100 -1.56 2.57 -4.23
C SER A 100 -2.12 2.22 -5.62
N GLN A 101 -1.27 2.09 -6.64
CA GLN A 101 -1.69 1.63 -7.96
C GLN A 101 -2.28 0.21 -7.92
N GLN A 102 -1.71 -0.69 -7.12
CA GLN A 102 -2.26 -2.05 -6.95
C GLN A 102 -3.65 -2.02 -6.32
N CYS A 103 -3.89 -1.15 -5.33
CA CYS A 103 -5.22 -0.93 -4.76
C CYS A 103 -6.26 -0.66 -5.87
N TYR A 104 -6.02 0.36 -6.69
CA TYR A 104 -6.92 0.74 -7.77
C TYR A 104 -7.13 -0.38 -8.78
N GLU A 105 -6.05 -1.09 -9.12
CA GLU A 105 -6.14 -2.20 -10.05
C GLU A 105 -7.08 -3.29 -9.52
N LYS A 106 -6.90 -3.72 -8.27
CA LYS A 106 -7.70 -4.79 -7.67
C LYS A 106 -9.13 -4.37 -7.45
N PHE A 107 -9.36 -3.11 -7.04
CA PHE A 107 -10.68 -2.51 -6.94
C PHE A 107 -11.42 -2.54 -8.28
N LEU A 108 -10.82 -2.02 -9.36
CA LEU A 108 -11.42 -2.01 -10.69
C LEU A 108 -11.68 -3.42 -11.22
N LYS A 109 -10.78 -4.37 -10.96
CA LYS A 109 -11.00 -5.79 -11.31
C LYS A 109 -12.18 -6.40 -10.55
N GLY A 110 -12.33 -6.08 -9.27
CA GLY A 110 -13.49 -6.48 -8.47
C GLY A 110 -14.79 -5.94 -9.05
N LEU A 111 -14.82 -4.65 -9.40
CA LEU A 111 -15.96 -4.02 -10.05
C LEU A 111 -16.30 -4.69 -11.40
N ILE A 112 -15.31 -4.91 -12.28
CA ILE A 112 -15.53 -5.59 -13.57
C ILE A 112 -16.19 -6.95 -13.33
N LYS A 113 -15.71 -7.72 -12.36
CA LYS A 113 -16.27 -9.03 -12.03
C LYS A 113 -17.69 -8.93 -11.46
N MET A 114 -17.95 -7.94 -10.61
CA MET A 114 -19.28 -7.68 -10.02
C MET A 114 -20.32 -7.37 -11.10
N TYR A 115 -19.94 -6.66 -12.15
CA TYR A 115 -20.80 -6.37 -13.31
C TYR A 115 -20.83 -7.51 -14.37
N GLY A 116 -20.33 -8.70 -14.04
CA GLY A 116 -20.36 -9.88 -14.92
C GLY A 116 -19.32 -9.88 -16.04
N GLY A 117 -18.35 -8.97 -16.00
CA GLY A 117 -17.19 -8.96 -16.90
C GLY A 117 -16.08 -9.92 -16.43
N GLU A 118 -15.10 -10.14 -17.32
CA GLU A 118 -13.89 -10.88 -16.99
C GLU A 118 -12.70 -9.92 -16.89
N PRO A 119 -12.10 -9.75 -15.69
CA PRO A 119 -11.00 -8.83 -15.48
C PRO A 119 -9.81 -9.13 -16.41
N PRO A 120 -9.30 -8.14 -17.16
CA PRO A 120 -8.17 -8.34 -18.05
C PRO A 120 -6.86 -8.49 -17.26
N TRP A 121 -5.88 -9.12 -17.91
CA TRP A 121 -4.52 -9.29 -17.37
C TRP A 121 -3.75 -7.98 -17.18
N LYS A 122 -4.11 -6.95 -17.95
CA LYS A 122 -3.33 -5.73 -18.04
C LYS A 122 -3.55 -4.85 -16.81
N HIS A 123 -2.48 -4.19 -16.38
CA HIS A 123 -2.38 -3.35 -15.17
C HIS A 123 -2.63 -1.85 -15.44
N ASP A 124 -3.16 -1.54 -16.62
CA ASP A 124 -3.44 -0.17 -17.04
C ASP A 124 -4.79 0.25 -16.44
N LEU A 125 -4.76 1.24 -15.56
CA LEU A 125 -5.94 1.68 -14.80
C LEU A 125 -7.00 2.33 -15.71
N GLU A 126 -6.58 3.11 -16.71
CA GLU A 126 -7.48 3.74 -17.67
C GLU A 126 -8.19 2.67 -18.52
N ARG A 127 -7.44 1.65 -18.93
CA ARG A 127 -8.01 0.52 -19.64
C ARG A 127 -8.99 -0.25 -18.75
N LEU A 128 -8.65 -0.55 -17.50
CA LEU A 128 -9.55 -1.24 -16.58
C LEU A 128 -10.85 -0.46 -16.37
N LEU A 129 -10.76 0.86 -16.20
CA LEU A 129 -11.93 1.73 -16.12
C LEU A 129 -12.80 1.62 -17.38
N SER A 130 -12.20 1.54 -18.57
CA SER A 130 -12.95 1.45 -19.82
C SER A 130 -13.73 0.14 -20.00
N GLU A 131 -13.36 -0.94 -19.31
CA GLU A 131 -14.04 -2.25 -19.38
C GLU A 131 -15.33 -2.29 -18.54
N LEU A 132 -15.54 -1.30 -17.66
CA LEU A 132 -16.77 -1.21 -16.87
C LEU A 132 -17.96 -0.76 -17.75
N PRO A 133 -19.19 -1.24 -17.46
CA PRO A 133 -20.41 -0.73 -18.09
C PRO A 133 -20.54 0.79 -17.97
N GLU A 134 -21.14 1.44 -18.97
CA GLU A 134 -21.19 2.91 -19.03
C GLU A 134 -21.90 3.54 -17.82
N ASP A 135 -22.97 2.92 -17.34
CA ASP A 135 -23.71 3.33 -16.15
C ASP A 135 -22.91 3.15 -14.86
N ALA A 136 -22.17 2.05 -14.74
CA ALA A 136 -21.25 1.79 -13.64
C ALA A 136 -20.10 2.79 -13.63
N ARG A 137 -19.48 3.05 -14.79
CA ARG A 137 -18.48 4.10 -14.98
C ARG A 137 -19.07 5.42 -14.53
N TYR A 138 -20.22 5.84 -15.03
CA TYR A 138 -20.80 7.14 -14.67
C TYR A 138 -21.05 7.32 -13.16
N ARG A 139 -21.41 6.25 -12.44
CA ARG A 139 -21.55 6.29 -10.98
C ARG A 139 -20.20 6.49 -10.28
N ILE A 140 -19.18 5.77 -10.72
CA ILE A 140 -17.80 5.88 -10.22
C ILE A 140 -17.19 7.25 -10.59
N LEU A 141 -17.45 7.74 -11.80
CA LEU A 141 -16.96 9.01 -12.33
C LEU A 141 -17.61 10.23 -11.64
N LYS A 142 -18.82 10.08 -11.06
CA LYS A 142 -19.46 11.13 -10.26
C LYS A 142 -18.67 11.45 -8.99
N GLU A 143 -17.91 10.49 -8.48
CA GLU A 143 -16.89 10.70 -7.47
C GLU A 143 -15.60 11.12 -8.18
N GLY A 144 -15.58 12.36 -8.70
CA GLY A 144 -14.53 12.87 -9.61
C GLY A 144 -13.08 12.72 -9.11
N ASP A 145 -12.89 12.39 -7.84
CA ASP A 145 -11.61 12.04 -7.23
C ASP A 145 -11.00 10.72 -7.75
N LEU A 146 -11.80 9.73 -8.17
CA LEU A 146 -11.30 8.44 -8.67
C LEU A 146 -10.59 8.57 -10.04
N ILE A 147 -11.09 9.45 -10.91
CA ILE A 147 -10.47 9.72 -12.22
C ILE A 147 -9.11 10.38 -12.04
N ARG A 148 -9.03 11.35 -11.12
CA ARG A 148 -7.79 12.05 -10.79
C ARG A 148 -6.74 11.05 -10.33
N CYS A 149 -7.11 10.17 -9.40
CA CYS A 149 -6.22 9.11 -8.92
C CYS A 149 -5.79 8.11 -10.00
N ILE A 150 -6.67 7.74 -10.93
CA ILE A 150 -6.29 6.86 -12.07
C ILE A 150 -5.21 7.50 -12.94
N HIS A 151 -5.32 8.81 -13.20
CA HIS A 151 -4.32 9.55 -13.94
C HIS A 151 -3.01 9.67 -13.15
N ASP A 152 -3.10 10.05 -11.87
CA ASP A 152 -1.95 10.30 -11.02
C ASP A 152 -1.18 9.02 -10.67
N LEU A 153 -1.86 7.87 -10.63
CA LEU A 153 -1.27 6.56 -10.37
C LEU A 153 -0.80 5.82 -11.64
N ASN A 154 -0.93 6.43 -12.81
CA ASN A 154 -0.58 5.76 -14.06
C ASN A 154 0.94 5.58 -14.16
N ASN A 155 1.40 4.36 -14.45
CA ASN A 155 2.80 3.96 -14.69
C ASN A 155 3.74 3.70 -13.49
N TYR A 156 3.28 3.71 -12.23
CA TYR A 156 4.17 3.35 -11.09
C TYR A 156 4.63 1.89 -11.11
N ASN A 157 3.93 1.01 -11.82
CA ASN A 157 4.34 -0.36 -12.14
C ASN A 157 5.69 -0.43 -12.91
N THR A 158 6.06 0.63 -13.63
CA THR A 158 7.36 0.79 -14.35
C THR A 158 8.34 1.70 -13.60
N ALA A 159 7.85 2.60 -12.74
CA ALA A 159 8.66 3.51 -11.92
C ALA A 159 9.47 2.80 -10.82
N ARG A 160 9.23 1.50 -10.59
CA ARG A 160 9.88 0.64 -9.58
C ARG A 160 11.42 0.64 -9.59
N TYR A 161 12.06 1.19 -10.62
CA TYR A 161 13.50 0.98 -10.82
C TYR A 161 14.41 2.20 -10.62
N HIS A 162 13.96 3.47 -10.68
CA HIS A 162 14.95 4.55 -10.88
C HIS A 162 14.78 5.92 -10.19
N TYR A 163 13.74 6.20 -9.38
CA TYR A 163 13.53 7.55 -8.83
C TYR A 163 12.97 7.55 -7.40
N GLU A 164 13.43 8.48 -6.55
CA GLU A 164 12.69 8.91 -5.35
C GLU A 164 11.60 9.89 -5.78
N LEU A 165 10.38 9.67 -5.31
CA LEU A 165 9.25 10.59 -5.54
C LEU A 165 9.27 11.71 -4.50
N SER A 166 8.75 12.87 -4.89
CA SER A 166 8.55 14.02 -4.00
C SER A 166 7.46 13.76 -2.96
N ASP A 167 7.46 14.54 -1.89
CA ASP A 167 6.48 14.45 -0.80
C ASP A 167 5.06 14.66 -1.32
N GLU A 168 4.89 15.61 -2.25
CA GLU A 168 3.60 15.90 -2.89
C GLU A 168 3.09 14.69 -3.67
N GLU A 169 3.95 14.04 -4.47
CA GLU A 169 3.58 12.82 -5.21
C GLU A 169 3.19 11.68 -4.27
N VAL A 170 3.94 11.49 -3.18
CA VAL A 170 3.64 10.45 -2.18
C VAL A 170 2.31 10.72 -1.48
N SER A 171 2.05 11.98 -1.10
CA SER A 171 0.79 12.38 -0.48
C SER A 171 -0.39 12.14 -1.41
N ILE A 172 -0.27 12.48 -2.70
CA ILE A 172 -1.32 12.18 -3.71
C ILE A 172 -1.58 10.66 -3.77
N CYS A 173 -0.53 9.85 -3.82
CA CYS A 173 -0.68 8.40 -3.85
C CYS A 173 -1.36 7.84 -2.59
N LEU A 174 -1.03 8.37 -1.41
CA LEU A 174 -1.66 7.98 -0.14
C LEU A 174 -3.15 8.35 -0.14
N GLU A 175 -3.48 9.60 -0.47
CA GLU A 175 -4.87 10.09 -0.54
C GLU A 175 -5.71 9.19 -1.46
N CYS A 176 -5.13 8.77 -2.59
CA CYS A 176 -5.81 7.87 -3.51
C CYS A 176 -6.11 6.50 -2.87
N ALA A 177 -5.19 5.92 -2.11
CA ALA A 177 -5.40 4.64 -1.43
C ALA A 177 -6.44 4.74 -0.31
N GLU A 178 -6.41 5.82 0.48
CA GLU A 178 -7.39 6.09 1.54
C GLU A 178 -8.81 6.24 0.98
N LYS A 179 -8.96 6.91 -0.17
CA LYS A 179 -10.24 7.00 -0.87
C LYS A 179 -10.79 5.63 -1.26
N ILE A 180 -9.95 4.75 -1.80
CA ILE A 180 -10.39 3.38 -2.14
C ILE A 180 -10.82 2.62 -0.90
N LEU A 181 -10.13 2.77 0.24
CA LEU A 181 -10.56 2.15 1.50
C LEU A 181 -11.95 2.63 1.91
N SER A 182 -12.18 3.94 1.90
CA SER A 182 -13.49 4.51 2.26
C SER A 182 -14.61 3.99 1.34
N LEU A 183 -14.32 3.77 0.06
CA LEU A 183 -15.28 3.20 -0.89
C LEU A 183 -15.52 1.72 -0.68
N LEU A 184 -14.48 0.96 -0.36
CA LEU A 184 -14.58 -0.46 -0.04
C LEU A 184 -15.42 -0.69 1.22
N GLU A 185 -15.21 0.10 2.27
CA GLU A 185 -16.04 0.09 3.49
C GLU A 185 -17.52 0.35 3.15
N GLY A 186 -17.80 1.34 2.29
CA GLY A 186 -19.16 1.63 1.84
C GLY A 186 -19.80 0.50 1.00
N ILE A 187 -19.02 -0.28 0.27
CA ILE A 187 -19.50 -1.45 -0.50
C ILE A 187 -19.82 -2.62 0.43
N GLU A 188 -18.97 -2.88 1.44
CA GLU A 188 -19.19 -3.94 2.43
C GLU A 188 -20.48 -3.71 3.24
N GLU A 189 -20.79 -2.45 3.60
CA GLU A 189 -22.04 -2.07 4.25
C GLU A 189 -23.28 -2.27 3.36
N PHE A 190 -23.13 -2.11 2.04
CA PHE A 190 -24.24 -2.22 1.08
C PHE A 190 -24.58 -3.67 0.70
N GLU A 191 -23.58 -4.55 0.69
CA GLU A 191 -23.75 -5.97 0.34
C GLU A 191 -24.09 -6.87 1.54
N GLY A 192 -24.07 -6.35 2.77
CA GLY A 192 -24.47 -7.10 3.97
C GLY A 192 -23.54 -8.28 4.30
N ILE A 193 -22.24 -8.13 4.02
CA ILE A 193 -21.21 -9.11 4.36
C ILE A 193 -20.58 -8.69 5.69
N ALA A 194 -21.24 -9.04 6.80
CA ALA A 194 -20.70 -8.92 8.16
C ALA A 194 -20.82 -10.25 8.91
#